data_AF-A0A6M3K2H2-F1
#
_entry.id   AF-A0A6M3K2H2-F1
#
_cell.length_a   1.000
_cell.length_b   1.000
_cell.length_c   1.000
_cell.angle_alpha   90.00
_cell.angle_beta   90.00
_cell.angle_gamma   90.00
#
_symmetry.space_group_name_H-M   'P 1'
#
loop_
_entity.id
_entity.type
_entity.pdbx_description
1 polymer ?
#
loop_
_entity_poly.entity_id
_entity_poly.type
_entity_poly.pdbx_seq_one_letter_code
_entity_poly.pdbx_strand_id
1 'polypeptide(L)' 'MNEDRIPKWVLRFQGFKTTSQFKAAKRRQLKNIRNAAERWRRGCAWAPNGCDHFLALERTLNAIEKDQSVGKWGR' A
#
# COMPACT_ATOMS: atom_id res chain seq x y z
N MET A 1 -5.84 -25.75 -0.93
CA MET A 1 -6.84 -24.68 -1.20
C MET A 1 -6.10 -23.51 -1.81
N ASN A 2 -6.57 -22.95 -2.93
CA ASN A 2 -5.94 -21.78 -3.56
C ASN A 2 -6.18 -20.53 -2.68
N GLU A 3 -5.33 -20.33 -1.68
CA GLU A 3 -5.41 -19.21 -0.73
C GLU A 3 -5.04 -17.85 -1.36
N ASP A 4 -4.43 -17.84 -2.54
CA ASP A 4 -4.00 -16.62 -3.24
C ASP A 4 -5.11 -15.86 -3.98
N ARG A 5 -6.34 -16.39 -4.00
CA ARG A 5 -7.44 -15.79 -4.77
C ARG A 5 -8.28 -14.86 -3.90
N ILE A 6 -8.12 -13.55 -4.12
CA ILE A 6 -8.95 -12.50 -3.50
C ILE A 6 -10.44 -12.88 -3.63
N PRO A 7 -11.20 -12.94 -2.52
CA PRO A 7 -12.60 -13.36 -2.56
C PRO A 7 -13.46 -12.48 -3.48
N LYS A 8 -14.37 -13.10 -4.24
CA LYS A 8 -15.25 -12.39 -5.20
C LYS A 8 -16.10 -11.30 -4.53
N TRP A 9 -16.49 -11.50 -3.27
CA TRP A 9 -17.27 -10.51 -2.53
C TRP A 9 -16.47 -9.23 -2.24
N VAL A 10 -15.16 -9.33 -2.01
CA VAL A 10 -14.25 -8.18 -1.83
C VAL A 10 -14.16 -7.37 -3.11
N LEU A 11 -14.01 -8.05 -4.25
CA LEU A 11 -13.96 -7.40 -5.56
C LEU A 11 -15.27 -6.65 -5.85
N ARG A 12 -16.42 -7.29 -5.63
CA ARG A 12 -17.75 -6.69 -5.84
C ARG A 12 -17.98 -5.47 -4.93
N PHE A 13 -17.66 -5.60 -3.64
CA PHE A 13 -17.82 -4.50 -2.67
C PHE A 13 -16.97 -3.28 -3.03
N GLN A 14 -15.74 -3.50 -3.51
CA GLN A 14 -14.84 -2.42 -3.92
C GLN A 14 -14.99 -2.01 -5.39
N GLY A 15 -15.99 -2.54 -6.11
CA GLY A 15 -16.29 -2.16 -7.50
C GLY A 15 -15.31 -2.68 -8.56
N PHE A 16 -14.49 -3.70 -8.24
CA PHE A 16 -13.56 -4.31 -9.19
C PHE A 16 -14.16 -5.54 -9.88
N LYS A 17 -13.90 -5.69 -11.19
CA LYS A 17 -14.36 -6.86 -11.96
C LYS A 17 -13.37 -8.01 -11.88
N THR A 18 -12.08 -7.71 -11.73
CA THR A 18 -11.01 -8.72 -11.72
C THR A 18 -10.02 -8.50 -10.58
N THR A 19 -9.35 -9.58 -10.19
CA THR A 19 -8.24 -9.53 -9.22
C THR A 19 -7.14 -8.61 -9.72
N SER A 20 -6.79 -8.65 -11.01
CA SER A 20 -5.77 -7.77 -11.59
C SER A 20 -6.11 -6.28 -11.46
N GLN A 21 -7.38 -5.89 -11.65
CA GLN A 21 -7.82 -4.50 -11.43
C GLN A 21 -7.66 -4.08 -9.97
N PHE A 22 -8.06 -4.94 -9.04
CA PHE A 22 -7.86 -4.71 -7.61
C PHE A 22 -6.37 -4.57 -7.26
N LYS A 23 -5.51 -5.49 -7.74
CA LYS A 23 -4.06 -5.44 -7.51
C LYS A 23 -3.46 -4.12 -8.05
N ALA A 24 -3.83 -3.71 -9.25
CA ALA A 24 -3.37 -2.46 -9.85
C ALA A 24 -3.83 -1.23 -9.05
N ALA A 25 -5.09 -1.21 -8.58
CA ALA A 25 -5.62 -0.13 -7.76
C ALA A 25 -4.88 -0.02 -6.41
N LYS A 26 -4.60 -1.15 -5.75
CA LYS A 26 -3.82 -1.17 -4.50
C LYS A 26 -2.40 -0.66 -4.68
N ARG A 27 -1.71 -1.07 -5.75
CA ARG A 27 -0.39 -0.52 -6.11
C ARG A 27 -0.43 0.99 -6.32
N ARG A 28 -1.47 1.51 -6.99
CA ARG A 28 -1.65 2.95 -7.20
C ARG A 28 -1.91 3.69 -5.88
N GLN A 29 -2.73 3.13 -4.99
CA GLN A 29 -2.98 3.68 -3.66
C GLN A 29 -1.68 3.76 -2.85
N LEU A 30 -0.89 2.68 -2.81
CA LEU A 30 0.40 2.64 -2.13
C LEU A 30 1.38 3.69 -2.68
N LYS A 31 1.47 3.81 -4.01
CA LYS A 31 2.29 4.84 -4.67
C LYS A 31 1.85 6.26 -4.27
N ASN A 32 0.55 6.53 -4.24
CA ASN A 32 0.03 7.83 -3.84
C ASN A 32 0.38 8.16 -2.38
N ILE A 33 0.26 7.18 -1.47
CA ILE A 33 0.61 7.37 -0.06
C ILE A 33 2.11 7.62 0.10
N ARG A 34 2.98 6.88 -0.62
CA ARG A 34 4.43 7.14 -0.63
C ARG A 34 4.76 8.55 -1.12
N ASN A 35 4.13 9.00 -2.21
CA ASN A 35 4.33 10.35 -2.71
C ASN A 35 3.88 11.41 -1.70
N ALA A 36 2.78 11.18 -0.98
CA ALA A 36 2.32 12.07 0.08
C ALA A 36 3.29 12.09 1.27
N ALA A 37 3.79 10.92 1.68
CA ALA A 37 4.81 10.79 2.74
C ALA A 37 6.09 11.54 2.38
N GLU A 38 6.58 11.42 1.14
CA GLU A 38 7.76 12.16 0.67
C GLU A 38 7.53 13.67 0.64
N ARG A 39 6.35 14.13 0.18
CA ARG A 39 6.01 15.55 0.18
C ARG A 39 5.98 16.10 1.60
N TRP A 40 5.36 15.36 2.51
CA TRP A 40 5.37 15.69 3.93
C TRP A 40 6.79 15.72 4.49
N ARG A 41 7.66 14.75 4.14
CA ARG A 41 9.07 14.76 4.55
C ARG A 41 9.79 16.03 4.09
N ARG A 42 9.60 16.43 2.84
CA ARG A 42 10.25 17.63 2.28
C ARG A 42 9.76 18.94 2.92
N GLY A 43 8.50 19.00 3.37
CA GLY A 43 7.88 20.21 3.93
C GLY A 43 7.83 20.31 5.45
N CYS A 44 7.72 19.19 6.16
CA CYS A 44 7.41 19.13 7.59
C CYS A 44 8.37 18.26 8.43
N ALA A 45 9.33 17.54 7.83
CA ALA A 45 10.24 16.67 8.60
C ALA A 45 11.19 17.44 9.54
N TRP A 46 11.31 18.75 9.39
CA TRP A 46 12.12 19.61 10.26
C TRP A 46 11.43 19.99 11.58
N ALA A 47 10.18 19.59 11.80
CA ALA A 47 9.54 19.72 13.10
C ALA A 47 10.23 18.80 14.14
N PRO A 48 10.32 19.19 15.41
CA PRO A 48 10.76 18.29 16.46
C PRO A 48 9.86 17.04 16.47
N ASN A 49 10.47 15.85 16.42
CA ASN A 49 9.85 14.53 16.22
C ASN A 49 9.40 14.19 14.78
N GLY A 50 9.55 15.09 13.81
CA GLY A 50 9.16 14.85 12.41
C GLY A 50 9.92 13.71 11.74
N CYS A 51 11.20 13.53 12.09
CA CYS A 51 12.03 12.43 11.60
C CYS A 51 11.54 11.07 12.13
N ASP A 52 11.25 10.95 13.42
CA ASP A 52 10.79 9.69 14.03
C ASP A 52 9.43 9.27 13.49
N HIS A 53 8.51 10.22 13.31
CA HIS A 53 7.22 9.97 12.69
C HIS A 53 7.37 9.51 11.23
N PHE A 54 8.32 10.10 10.48
CA PHE A 54 8.62 9.66 9.12
C PHE A 54 9.13 8.22 9.09
N LEU A 55 10.07 7.88 9.98
CA LEU A 55 10.65 6.53 10.04
C LEU A 55 9.60 5.48 10.44
N ALA A 56 8.70 5.79 11.36
CA ALA A 56 7.58 4.93 11.72
C ALA A 56 6.62 4.71 10.53
N LEU A 57 6.33 5.78 9.78
CA LEU A 57 5.53 5.72 8.57
C LEU A 57 6.21 4.86 7.49
N GLU A 58 7.51 5.04 7.25
CA GLU A 58 8.28 4.22 6.29
C GLU A 58 8.25 2.74 6.65
N ARG A 59 8.47 2.39 7.91
CA ARG A 59 8.39 0.98 8.37
C ARG A 59 7.03 0.36 8.03
N THR A 60 5.96 1.11 8.27
CA THR A 60 4.59 0.66 7.97
C THR A 60 4.37 0.49 6.47
N LEU A 61 4.80 1.46 5.65
CA LEU A 61 4.66 1.38 4.20
C LEU A 61 5.47 0.24 3.60
N ASN A 62 6.67 -0.03 4.12
CA ASN A 62 7.50 -1.16 3.69
C ASN A 62 6.88 -2.51 4.06
N ALA A 63 6.25 -2.62 5.23
CA ALA A 63 5.50 -3.81 5.62
C ALA A 63 4.30 -4.06 4.70
N ILE A 64 3.54 -3.01 4.38
CA ILE A 64 2.41 -3.07 3.44
C ILE A 64 2.89 -3.44 2.04
N GLU A 65 3.98 -2.84 1.55
CA GLU A 65 4.54 -3.17 0.24
C GLU A 65 4.98 -4.64 0.16
N LYS A 66 5.64 -5.14 1.20
CA LYS A 66 6.04 -6.56 1.30
C LYS A 66 4.82 -7.48 1.30
N ASP A 67 3.76 -7.09 2.01
CA ASP A 67 2.53 -7.87 2.07
C ASP A 67 1.75 -7.86 0.75
N GLN A 68 1.79 -6.74 0.02
CA GLN A 68 1.19 -6.59 -1.31
C GLN A 68 2.10 -7.03 -2.47
N SER A 69 3.31 -7.50 -2.17
CA SER A 69 4.29 -7.92 -3.18
C SER A 69 3.83 -9.19 -3.89
N VAL A 70 4.22 -9.32 -5.16
CA VAL A 70 3.80 -10.39 -6.07
C VAL A 70 4.07 -11.79 -5.50
N GLY A 71 5.08 -11.93 -4.62
CA GLY A 71 5.43 -13.19 -3.98
C GLY A 71 4.40 -13.72 -2.97
N LYS A 72 3.54 -12.85 -2.42
CA LYS A 72 2.48 -13.25 -1.46
C LYS A 72 1.08 -13.35 -2.07
N TRP A 73 0.88 -12.77 -3.25
CA TRP A 73 -0.48 -12.61 -3.83
C TRP A 73 -0.77 -13.61 -4.94
N GLY A 74 0.10 -14.60 -5.13
CA GLY A 74 0.08 -15.53 -6.25
C GLY A 74 0.27 -14.86 -7.61
N ARG A 75 0.87 -15.58 -8.56
CA ARG A 75 0.85 -15.23 -9.98
C ARG A 75 -0.59 -15.21 -10.48
#